data_AF-A0A7R9BYV5-F1
#
_entry.id   AF-A0A7R9BYV5-F1
#
_cell.length_a   1.000
_cell.length_b   1.000
_cell.length_c   1.000
_cell.angle_alpha   90.00
_cell.angle_beta   90.00
_cell.angle_gamma   90.00
#
_symmetry.space_group_name_H-M   'P 1'
#
loop_
_entity.id
_entity.type
_entity.pdbx_description
1 polymer ?
#
loop_
_entity_poly.entity_id
_entity_poly.type
_entity_poly.pdbx_seq_one_letter_code
_entity_poly.pdbx_strand_id
1 'polypeptide(L)'
;MSKSQTEYSSGDSETSVKICLAPLSTDPVAIQKRQECCNSNEFITVDAAKSGHVKREIRVMADGVYDLLHMGHILMLKQAKEAFPNVYLIAGG
;
A
#
# COMPACT_ATOMS: atom_id res chain seq x y z
N MET A 1 9.04 -8.43 20.64
CA MET A 1 8.19 -9.62 20.42
C MET A 1 8.04 -9.81 18.93
N SER A 2 8.64 -10.85 18.37
CA SER A 2 8.70 -11.08 16.91
C SER A 2 7.29 -11.39 16.38
N LYS A 3 6.85 -10.68 15.34
CA LYS A 3 5.66 -11.09 14.57
C LYS A 3 6.05 -12.33 13.77
N SER A 4 5.42 -13.45 14.08
CA SER A 4 5.58 -14.73 13.38
C SER A 4 5.10 -14.60 11.93
N GLN A 5 6.00 -14.84 10.98
CA GLN A 5 5.65 -15.03 9.58
C GLN A 5 4.92 -16.38 9.49
N THR A 6 3.70 -16.39 8.96
CA THR A 6 2.95 -17.62 8.69
C THR A 6 2.99 -17.86 7.19
N GLU A 7 3.81 -18.81 6.76
CA GLU A 7 3.83 -19.29 5.37
C GLU A 7 2.61 -20.19 5.16
N TYR A 8 1.79 -19.89 4.15
CA TYR A 8 0.65 -20.73 3.77
C TYR A 8 0.94 -21.38 2.42
N SER A 9 1.12 -22.70 2.43
CA SER A 9 1.30 -23.52 1.24
C SER A 9 -0.05 -24.08 0.78
N SER A 10 -0.73 -23.36 -0.11
CA SER A 10 -1.80 -23.96 -0.91
C SER A 10 -1.16 -24.89 -1.93
N GLY A 11 -1.44 -26.19 -1.83
CA GLY A 11 -0.95 -27.20 -2.76
C GLY A 11 -1.58 -27.03 -4.13
N ASP A 12 -0.90 -26.28 -5.01
CA ASP A 12 -0.95 -26.37 -6.47
C ASP A 12 0.23 -25.53 -7.01
N SER A 13 1.20 -26.20 -7.65
CA SER A 13 2.40 -25.67 -8.34
C SER A 13 3.09 -24.41 -7.76
N GLU A 14 4.28 -24.62 -7.19
CA GLU A 14 5.23 -23.67 -6.59
C GLU A 14 5.23 -22.24 -7.16
N THR A 15 4.39 -21.37 -6.61
CA THR A 15 4.75 -19.97 -6.36
C THR A 15 4.52 -19.73 -4.87
N SER A 16 5.60 -19.60 -4.09
CA SER A 16 5.49 -19.28 -2.68
C SER A 16 4.98 -17.85 -2.54
N VAL A 17 3.66 -17.69 -2.40
CA VAL A 17 3.07 -16.38 -2.12
C VAL A 17 3.40 -16.04 -0.67
N LYS A 18 4.39 -15.16 -0.48
CA LYS A 18 4.71 -14.64 0.84
C LYS A 18 3.58 -13.72 1.31
N ILE A 19 2.64 -14.28 2.06
CA ILE A 19 1.58 -13.50 2.69
C ILE A 19 2.21 -12.71 3.84
N CYS A 20 2.40 -11.40 3.63
CA CYS A 20 2.82 -10.46 4.67
C CYS A 20 1.67 -9.51 4.96
N LEU A 21 1.37 -9.32 6.25
CA LEU A 21 0.45 -8.27 6.67
C LEU A 21 0.98 -6.91 6.25
N ALA A 22 0.07 -5.98 5.96
CA ALA A 22 0.44 -4.59 5.76
C ALA A 22 1.07 -4.03 7.04
N PRO A 23 2.23 -3.36 6.97
CA PRO A 23 2.86 -2.77 8.15
C PRO A 23 1.99 -1.63 8.68
N LEU A 24 1.92 -1.49 10.01
CA LEU A 24 1.33 -0.31 10.64
C LEU A 24 2.18 0.92 10.36
N SER A 25 1.57 2.10 10.44
CA SER A 25 2.27 3.38 10.22
C SER A 25 3.39 3.66 11.23
N THR A 26 3.40 2.94 12.35
CA THR A 26 4.40 2.97 13.42
C THR A 26 5.48 1.90 13.27
N ASP A 27 5.31 0.91 12.39
CA ASP A 27 6.32 -0.13 12.15
C ASP A 27 7.54 0.51 11.45
N PRO A 28 8.79 0.11 11.79
CA PRO A 28 10.01 0.72 11.24
C PRO A 28 10.07 0.70 9.70
N VAL A 29 9.56 -0.36 9.08
CA VAL A 29 9.50 -0.53 7.62
C VAL A 29 8.63 0.56 6.97
N ALA A 30 7.49 0.91 7.58
CA ALA A 30 6.61 1.96 7.07
C ALA A 30 7.18 3.36 7.31
N ILE A 31 7.88 3.58 8.43
CA ILE A 31 8.57 4.83 8.74
C ILE A 31 9.69 5.08 7.73
N GLN A 32 10.53 4.08 7.47
CA GLN A 32 11.59 4.17 6.48
C GLN A 32 11.04 4.49 5.09
N LYS A 33 9.99 3.77 4.65
CA LYS A 33 9.35 4.01 3.35
C LYS A 33 8.79 5.43 3.22
N ARG A 34 8.21 5.98 4.29
CA ARG A 34 7.77 7.39 4.36
C ARG A 34 8.95 8.35 4.17
N GLN A 35 10.06 8.10 4.86
CA GLN A 35 11.26 8.92 4.79
C GLN A 35 11.92 8.87 3.41
N GLU A 36 11.86 7.74 2.70
CA GLU A 36 12.39 7.57 1.33
C GLU A 36 11.53 8.23 0.24
N CYS A 37 10.23 8.41 0.50
CA CYS A 37 9.28 8.94 -0.48
C CYS A 37 9.01 10.45 -0.36
N CYS A 38 9.38 11.09 0.75
CA CYS A 38 8.96 12.47 1.10
C CYS A 38 10.12 13.43 1.39
N ASN A 39 11.32 13.12 0.90
CA ASN A 39 12.55 13.90 1.13
C ASN A 39 12.57 15.20 0.31
N SER A 40 11.65 15.37 -0.63
CA SER A 40 11.49 16.59 -1.43
C SER A 40 10.20 17.29 -1.01
N ASN A 41 10.27 18.62 -0.89
CA ASN A 41 9.12 19.51 -0.68
C ASN A 41 8.25 19.68 -1.95
N GLU A 42 8.43 18.82 -2.95
CA GLU A 42 7.70 18.89 -4.22
C GLU A 42 6.43 18.03 -4.17
N PHE A 43 5.29 18.71 -4.36
CA PHE A 43 4.00 18.07 -4.55
C PHE A 43 3.91 17.48 -5.95
N ILE A 44 3.40 16.25 -6.05
CA ILE A 44 3.10 15.64 -7.35
C ILE A 44 1.74 16.17 -7.81
N THR A 45 1.70 16.78 -8.99
CA THR A 45 0.44 17.18 -9.62
C THR A 45 -0.30 15.96 -10.17
N VAL A 46 -1.63 16.07 -10.30
CA VAL A 46 -2.46 14.97 -10.83
C VAL A 46 -2.05 14.58 -12.26
N ASP A 47 -1.65 15.56 -13.08
CA ASP A 47 -1.22 15.29 -14.45
C ASP A 47 0.13 14.57 -14.49
N ALA A 48 1.07 14.96 -13.62
CA ALA A 48 2.33 14.24 -13.46
C ALA A 48 2.09 12.81 -12.96
N ALA A 49 1.18 12.62 -12.01
CA ALA A 49 0.78 11.30 -11.52
C ALA A 49 0.20 10.42 -12.64
N LYS A 50 -0.69 10.97 -13.48
CA LYS A 50 -1.27 10.28 -14.64
C LYS A 50 -0.23 9.95 -15.72
N SER A 51 0.79 10.78 -15.88
CA SER A 51 1.84 10.56 -16.89
C SER A 51 2.65 9.27 -16.65
N GLY A 52 2.67 8.76 -15.42
CA GLY A 52 3.44 7.57 -15.04
C GLY A 52 4.95 7.78 -14.97
N HIS A 53 5.46 8.97 -15.29
CA HIS A 53 6.89 9.31 -15.29
C HIS A 53 7.38 9.92 -13.97
N VAL A 54 6.69 9.64 -12.87
CA VAL A 54 7.09 10.13 -11.54
C VAL A 54 8.22 9.26 -11.00
N LYS A 55 9.33 9.89 -10.59
CA LYS A 55 10.52 9.20 -10.06
C LYS A 55 10.26 8.41 -8.76
N ARG A 56 9.21 8.78 -8.02
CA ARG A 56 8.85 8.19 -6.71
C ARG A 56 7.43 7.65 -6.73
N GLU A 57 7.15 6.71 -5.82
CA GLU A 57 5.81 6.18 -5.63
C GLU A 57 4.80 7.28 -5.26
N ILE A 58 3.60 7.14 -5.80
CA ILE A 58 2.47 8.03 -5.53
C ILE A 58 1.79 7.54 -4.26
N ARG A 59 1.76 8.37 -3.23
CA ARG A 59 1.12 8.00 -1.95
C ARG A 59 -0.35 8.37 -2.00
N VAL A 60 -1.22 7.37 -1.85
CA VAL A 60 -2.68 7.55 -1.79
C VAL A 60 -3.13 7.20 -0.38
N MET A 61 -3.85 8.11 0.27
CA MET A 61 -4.48 7.87 1.56
C MET A 61 -5.96 7.56 1.33
N ALA A 62 -6.43 6.42 1.81
CA ALA A 62 -7.83 6.02 1.84
C ALA A 62 -8.27 5.94 3.30
N ASP A 63 -8.99 6.98 3.75
CA ASP A 63 -9.49 7.06 5.12
C ASP A 63 -10.92 6.54 5.19
N GLY A 64 -11.26 5.81 6.25
CA GLY A 64 -12.60 5.26 6.43
C GLY A 64 -12.72 4.32 7.64
N VAL A 65 -13.97 4.08 8.04
CA VAL A 65 -14.29 3.11 9.09
C VAL A 65 -14.47 1.74 8.44
N TYR A 66 -13.54 0.82 8.72
CA TYR A 66 -13.56 -0.55 8.18
C TYR A 66 -14.25 -1.56 9.11
N ASP A 67 -15.40 -1.19 9.68
CA ASP A 67 -16.22 -2.12 10.45
C ASP A 67 -16.89 -3.14 9.51
N LEU A 68 -16.93 -4.41 9.92
CA LEU A 68 -17.42 -5.55 9.14
C LEU A 68 -16.90 -5.54 7.68
N LEU A 69 -15.58 -5.64 7.51
CA LEU A 69 -14.91 -5.58 6.19
C LEU A 69 -15.60 -6.47 5.14
N HIS A 70 -16.17 -5.85 4.11
CA HIS A 70 -16.88 -6.50 3.02
C HIS A 70 -16.34 -6.09 1.64
N MET A 71 -16.87 -6.70 0.58
CA MET A 71 -16.41 -6.50 -0.81
C MET A 71 -16.36 -5.03 -1.24
N GLY A 72 -17.31 -4.20 -0.80
CA GLY A 72 -17.30 -2.76 -1.06
C GLY A 72 -16.01 -2.05 -0.63
N HIS A 73 -15.52 -2.29 0.60
CA HIS A 73 -14.25 -1.71 1.08
C HIS A 73 -13.06 -2.20 0.26
N ILE A 74 -13.03 -3.50 -0.08
CA ILE A 74 -11.94 -4.10 -0.85
C ILE A 74 -11.87 -3.49 -2.25
N LEU A 75 -13.01 -3.35 -2.93
CA LEU A 75 -13.07 -2.74 -4.26
C LEU A 75 -12.70 -1.25 -4.23
N MET A 76 -13.13 -0.52 -3.19
CA MET A 76 -12.72 0.87 -2.98
C MET A 76 -11.18 0.98 -2.82
N LEU A 77 -10.58 0.15 -1.98
CA LEU A 77 -9.12 0.13 -1.78
C LEU A 77 -8.37 -0.31 -3.05
N LYS A 78 -8.93 -1.26 -3.80
CA LYS A 78 -8.39 -1.67 -5.10
C LYS A 78 -8.39 -0.50 -6.09
N GLN A 79 -9.51 0.21 -6.21
CA GLN A 79 -9.60 1.40 -7.07
C GLN A 79 -8.59 2.48 -6.65
N ALA A 80 -8.41 2.71 -5.35
CA ALA A 80 -7.41 3.64 -4.84
C ALA A 80 -5.97 3.22 -5.19
N LYS A 81 -5.67 1.91 -5.13
CA LYS A 81 -4.37 1.35 -5.52
C LYS A 81 -4.11 1.44 -7.03
N GLU A 82 -5.15 1.36 -7.84
CA GLU A 82 -5.08 1.37 -9.31
C GLU A 82 -5.26 2.77 -9.93
N ALA A 83 -5.53 3.80 -9.12
CA ALA A 83 -5.82 5.15 -9.58
C ALA A 83 -4.69 5.80 -10.40
N PHE A 84 -3.43 5.40 -10.15
CA PHE A 84 -2.26 5.89 -10.87
C PHE A 84 -1.21 4.78 -11.06
N PRO A 85 -0.26 4.94 -11.98
CA PRO A 85 0.92 4.09 -12.05
C PRO A 85 1.75 4.21 -10.77
N ASN A 86 2.18 3.08 -10.19
CA ASN A 86 3.10 3.02 -9.04
C ASN A 86 2.60 3.70 -7.75
N VAL A 87 1.45 3.23 -7.23
CA VAL A 87 0.84 3.73 -5.98
C VAL A 87 1.33 2.99 -4.73
N TYR A 88 1.63 3.72 -3.67
CA TYR A 88 1.73 3.23 -2.29
C TYR A 88 0.46 3.61 -1.53
N LEU A 89 -0.43 2.64 -1.33
CA LEU A 89 -1.72 2.85 -0.67
C LEU A 89 -1.56 2.79 0.85
N ILE A 90 -2.15 3.76 1.54
CA ILE A 90 -2.24 3.84 3.00
C ILE A 90 -3.72 3.85 3.35
N ALA A 91 -4.16 2.86 4.13
CA ALA A 91 -5.51 2.83 4.68
C ALA A 91 -5.49 3.41 6.10
N GLY A 92 -6.29 4.45 6.34
CA GLY A 92 -6.50 5.07 7.65
C GLY A 92 -7.91 4.81 8.15
N GLY A 93 -8.07 4.72 9.47
CA GLY A 93 -9.34 4.50 10.18
C GLY A 93 -9.13 4.49 11.69
#